data_AF-A0AAU6EX91-F1
#
_entry.id   AF-A0AAU6EX91-F1
#
_cell.length_a   1.000
_cell.length_b   1.000
_cell.length_c   1.000
_cell.angle_alpha   90.00
_cell.angle_beta   90.00
_cell.angle_gamma   90.00
#
_symmetry.space_group_name_H-M   'P 1'
#
loop_
_entity.id
_entity.type
_entity.pdbx_description
1 polymer ?
#
loop_
_entity_poly.entity_id
_entity_poly.type
_entity_poly.pdbx_seq_one_letter_code
_entity_poly.pdbx_strand_id
1 'polypeptide(L)'
;MLLADDDFAALFTTFEHSAFKMETLDYYDVDGEREELAAFLAGEPMPDSWQDNPWVRAMTDVGKTLTRVHIVRSPLTDYLRFELGWGYPGNVKAGEDIRILDIAEKTVADLPDHDFWLFDDARVYRMHYTDTGGFLGAEPLGPEALERYRTWRDRTLEEAADFTDYWAGHPQH
;
A
#
# COMPACT_ATOMS: atom_id res chain seq x y z
N MET A 1 -16.15 -14.99 -6.35
CA MET A 1 -15.96 -15.45 -4.96
C MET A 1 -14.82 -14.62 -4.40
N LEU A 2 -15.00 -14.02 -3.22
CA LEU A 2 -13.94 -13.26 -2.56
C LEU A 2 -12.99 -14.22 -1.84
N LEU A 3 -11.69 -13.96 -1.92
CA LEU A 3 -10.67 -14.60 -1.10
C LEU A 3 -10.51 -13.78 0.18
N ALA A 4 -10.68 -14.40 1.34
CA ALA A 4 -10.45 -13.77 2.63
C ALA A 4 -9.32 -14.49 3.37
N ASP A 5 -8.71 -13.80 4.33
CA ASP A 5 -7.76 -14.34 5.30
C ASP A 5 -6.69 -15.26 4.67
N ASP A 6 -6.71 -16.55 5.00
CA ASP A 6 -5.72 -17.54 4.59
C ASP A 6 -5.59 -17.72 3.07
N ASP A 7 -6.71 -17.68 2.34
CA ASP A 7 -6.71 -17.82 0.87
C ASP A 7 -6.02 -16.63 0.21
N PHE A 8 -6.22 -15.43 0.78
CA PHE A 8 -5.55 -14.22 0.32
C PHE A 8 -4.07 -14.22 0.73
N ALA A 9 -3.75 -14.61 1.96
CA ALA A 9 -2.38 -14.73 2.46
C ALA A 9 -1.54 -15.71 1.62
N ALA A 10 -2.14 -16.78 1.10
CA ALA A 10 -1.47 -17.75 0.24
C ALA A 10 -0.91 -17.13 -1.06
N LEU A 11 -1.49 -16.03 -1.56
CA LEU A 11 -0.99 -15.35 -2.76
C LEU A 11 0.44 -14.83 -2.58
N PHE A 12 0.78 -14.35 -1.40
CA PHE A 12 2.10 -13.82 -1.06
C PHE A 12 3.18 -14.90 -0.94
N THR A 13 2.78 -16.16 -0.78
CA THR A 13 3.71 -17.29 -0.81
C THR A 13 3.90 -17.88 -2.20
N THR A 14 2.97 -17.62 -3.12
CA THR A 14 2.90 -18.26 -4.45
C THR A 14 3.28 -17.37 -5.63
N PHE A 15 3.43 -16.06 -5.45
CA PHE A 15 3.98 -15.21 -6.51
C PHE A 15 5.49 -15.40 -6.68
N GLU A 16 5.99 -15.20 -7.90
CA GLU A 16 7.36 -15.62 -8.28
C GLU A 16 8.32 -14.44 -8.44
N HIS A 17 7.84 -13.28 -8.87
CA HIS A 17 8.68 -12.17 -9.31
C HIS A 17 8.32 -10.85 -8.65
N SER A 18 7.05 -10.45 -8.74
CA SER A 18 6.65 -9.10 -8.35
C SER A 18 5.25 -9.06 -7.74
N ALA A 19 5.06 -8.25 -6.71
CA ALA A 19 3.76 -7.89 -6.20
C ALA A 19 3.64 -6.36 -6.19
N PHE A 20 2.59 -5.85 -6.83
CA PHE A 20 2.28 -4.44 -6.87
C PHE A 20 0.98 -4.15 -6.11
N LYS A 21 1.01 -3.18 -5.20
CA LYS A 21 -0.15 -2.70 -4.44
C LYS A 21 -0.56 -1.30 -4.90
N MET A 22 -1.84 -1.13 -5.15
CA MET A 22 -2.50 0.17 -5.25
C MET A 22 -3.33 0.43 -3.99
N GLU A 23 -3.14 1.61 -3.38
CA GLU A 23 -3.88 2.10 -2.20
C GLU A 23 -4.58 3.42 -2.53
N THR A 24 -5.83 3.52 -2.10
CA THR A 24 -6.73 4.65 -2.40
C THR A 24 -7.56 5.11 -1.21
N LEU A 25 -7.44 4.45 -0.05
CA LEU A 25 -8.22 4.75 1.15
C LEU A 25 -7.41 5.60 2.13
N ASP A 26 -8.08 6.57 2.77
CA ASP A 26 -7.46 7.39 3.81
C ASP A 26 -7.44 6.72 5.20
N TYR A 27 -7.98 5.50 5.31
CA TYR A 27 -8.09 4.73 6.55
C TYR A 27 -8.29 3.23 6.27
N TYR A 28 -7.47 2.38 6.89
CA TYR A 28 -7.68 0.93 6.94
C TYR A 28 -7.92 0.48 8.38
N ASP A 29 -8.97 -0.31 8.62
CA ASP A 29 -9.27 -0.87 9.94
C ASP A 29 -8.48 -2.16 10.15
N VAL A 30 -7.19 -2.00 10.44
CA VAL A 30 -6.29 -3.12 10.72
C VAL A 30 -6.34 -3.42 12.21
N ASP A 31 -6.62 -4.69 12.52
CA ASP A 31 -6.62 -5.17 13.90
C ASP A 31 -5.25 -4.98 14.54
N GLY A 32 -5.22 -4.34 15.71
CA GLY A 32 -3.98 -4.07 16.42
C GLY A 32 -3.17 -2.91 15.85
N GLU A 33 -3.79 -1.96 15.13
CA GLU A 33 -3.19 -0.64 14.87
C GLU A 33 -3.83 0.50 15.67
N ARG A 34 -4.99 0.26 16.31
CA ARG A 34 -5.71 1.30 17.06
C ARG A 34 -4.90 1.86 18.24
N GLU A 35 -4.15 1.00 18.92
CA GLU A 35 -3.37 1.37 20.11
C GLU A 35 -2.09 2.11 19.68
N GLU A 36 -1.50 1.68 18.58
CA GLU A 36 -0.33 2.25 17.92
C GLU A 36 -0.65 3.62 17.32
N LEU A 37 -1.80 3.77 16.67
CA LEU A 37 -2.31 5.05 16.19
C LEU A 37 -2.50 6.02 17.36
N ALA A 38 -3.05 5.56 18.49
CA ALA A 38 -3.20 6.39 19.68
C ALA A 38 -1.84 6.83 20.24
N ALA A 39 -0.85 5.94 20.28
CA ALA A 39 0.52 6.25 20.71
C ALA A 39 1.20 7.25 19.77
N PHE A 40 1.04 7.09 18.45
CA PHE A 40 1.53 8.03 17.44
C PHE A 40 0.95 9.42 17.64
N LEU A 41 -0.37 9.53 17.83
CA LEU A 41 -1.05 10.81 18.05
C LEU A 41 -0.68 11.44 19.40
N ALA A 42 -0.26 10.65 20.38
CA ALA A 42 0.29 11.12 21.65
C ALA A 42 1.76 11.59 21.52
N GLY A 43 2.40 11.42 20.35
CA GLY A 43 3.80 11.79 20.11
C GLY A 43 4.80 10.83 20.73
N GLU A 44 4.39 9.58 21.00
CA GLU A 44 5.30 8.54 21.46
C GLU A 44 6.32 8.17 20.36
N PRO A 45 7.50 7.65 20.72
CA PRO A 45 8.46 7.18 19.71
C PRO A 45 7.94 5.91 19.03
N MET A 46 8.25 5.78 17.73
CA MET A 46 7.99 4.56 16.98
C MET A 46 8.69 3.36 17.63
N PRO A 47 7.99 2.24 17.89
CA PRO A 47 8.61 1.05 18.48
C PRO A 47 9.65 0.43 17.53
N ASP A 48 10.68 -0.22 18.10
CA ASP A 48 11.75 -0.86 17.32
C ASP A 48 11.23 -1.93 16.33
N SER A 49 10.10 -2.58 16.63
CA SER A 49 9.48 -3.59 15.76
C SER A 49 9.02 -3.03 14.40
N TRP A 50 8.80 -1.73 14.30
CA TRP A 50 8.39 -1.05 13.07
C TRP A 50 9.58 -0.61 12.21
N GLN A 51 10.82 -0.70 12.72
CA GLN A 51 11.98 -0.19 12.00
C GLN A 51 12.39 -1.05 10.80
N ASP A 52 11.99 -2.32 10.73
CA ASP A 52 12.40 -3.25 9.68
C ASP A 52 11.36 -4.34 9.52
N ASN A 53 10.49 -4.23 8.52
CA ASN A 53 9.34 -5.11 8.37
C ASN A 53 9.79 -6.53 7.95
N PRO A 54 9.66 -7.55 8.82
CA PRO A 54 10.17 -8.89 8.55
C PRO A 54 9.40 -9.59 7.42
N TRP A 55 8.13 -9.24 7.19
CA TRP A 55 7.30 -9.84 6.15
C TRP A 55 7.74 -9.35 4.75
N VAL A 56 7.99 -8.04 4.61
CA VAL A 56 8.56 -7.47 3.38
C VAL A 56 9.96 -8.05 3.15
N ARG A 57 10.81 -8.04 4.19
CA ARG A 57 12.18 -8.55 4.11
C ARG A 57 12.25 -10.00 3.65
N ALA A 58 11.36 -10.86 4.15
CA ALA A 58 11.32 -12.27 3.76
C ALA A 58 11.12 -12.47 2.25
N MET A 59 10.47 -11.52 1.56
CA MET A 59 10.25 -11.57 0.11
C MET A 59 11.40 -10.94 -0.67
N THR A 60 11.88 -9.79 -0.22
CA THR A 60 12.96 -9.05 -0.89
C THR A 60 14.30 -9.77 -0.78
N ASP A 61 14.58 -10.44 0.34
CA ASP A 61 15.81 -11.22 0.55
C ASP A 61 15.92 -12.41 -0.43
N VAL A 62 14.80 -12.92 -0.93
CA VAL A 62 14.77 -13.98 -1.96
C VAL A 62 14.64 -13.43 -3.39
N GLY A 63 14.82 -12.12 -3.57
CA GLY A 63 14.87 -11.44 -4.87
C GLY A 63 13.51 -11.09 -5.47
N LYS A 64 12.41 -11.18 -4.71
CA LYS A 64 11.10 -10.72 -5.17
C LYS A 64 11.00 -9.20 -5.03
N THR A 65 10.25 -8.58 -5.94
CA THR A 65 9.99 -7.13 -5.90
C THR A 65 8.63 -6.85 -5.28
N LEU A 66 8.60 -5.95 -4.30
CA LEU A 66 7.37 -5.41 -3.73
C LEU A 66 7.31 -3.92 -4.03
N THR A 67 6.24 -3.48 -4.65
CA THR A 67 6.04 -2.08 -5.03
C THR A 67 4.65 -1.62 -4.62
N ARG A 68 4.54 -0.38 -4.15
CA ARG A 68 3.28 0.22 -3.73
C ARG A 68 3.15 1.62 -4.32
N VAL A 69 1.96 1.96 -4.79
CA VAL A 69 1.54 3.36 -4.91
C VAL A 69 0.36 3.62 -4.00
N HIS A 70 0.47 4.63 -3.16
CA HIS A 70 -0.65 5.18 -2.40
C HIS A 70 -1.10 6.50 -3.02
N ILE A 71 -2.33 6.55 -3.51
CA ILE A 71 -3.00 7.76 -3.94
C ILE A 71 -3.63 8.43 -2.72
N VAL A 72 -3.07 9.56 -2.32
CA VAL A 72 -3.52 10.33 -1.15
C VAL A 72 -4.02 11.70 -1.56
N ARG A 73 -4.71 12.38 -0.64
CA ARG A 73 -5.08 13.78 -0.82
C ARG A 73 -4.70 14.60 0.39
N SER A 74 -3.77 15.55 0.24
CA SER A 74 -3.47 16.48 1.32
C SER A 74 -4.61 17.47 1.62
N PRO A 75 -4.78 17.90 2.89
CA PRO A 75 -3.99 17.49 4.07
C PRO A 75 -4.31 16.06 4.51
N LEU A 76 -3.26 15.30 4.86
CA LEU A 76 -3.38 13.90 5.28
C LEU A 76 -4.23 13.75 6.54
N THR A 77 -4.98 12.65 6.61
CA THR A 77 -5.68 12.24 7.82
C THR A 77 -4.70 11.80 8.91
N ASP A 78 -5.16 11.73 10.15
CA ASP A 78 -4.38 11.20 11.28
C ASP A 78 -3.85 9.79 11.01
N TYR A 79 -4.66 8.94 10.37
CA TYR A 79 -4.27 7.60 9.99
C TYR A 79 -3.20 7.59 8.91
N LEU A 80 -3.35 8.38 7.84
CA LEU A 80 -2.31 8.46 6.80
C LEU A 80 -0.99 8.99 7.36
N ARG A 81 -1.02 9.96 8.29
CA ARG A 81 0.19 10.45 8.97
C ARG A 81 0.86 9.36 9.78
N PHE A 82 0.07 8.52 10.45
CA PHE A 82 0.56 7.32 11.15
C PHE A 82 1.13 6.27 10.20
N GLU A 83 0.40 5.90 9.15
CA GLU A 83 0.80 4.87 8.19
C GLU A 83 2.09 5.26 7.46
N LEU A 84 2.15 6.49 6.93
CA LEU A 84 3.33 7.00 6.26
C LEU A 84 4.48 7.24 7.26
N GLY A 85 4.18 7.69 8.48
CA GLY A 85 5.19 8.05 9.48
C GLY A 85 5.84 6.85 10.18
N TRP A 86 5.07 5.80 10.49
CA TRP A 86 5.55 4.61 11.20
C TRP A 86 5.62 3.36 10.32
N GLY A 87 4.64 3.14 9.44
CA GLY A 87 4.58 1.93 8.60
C GLY A 87 5.61 1.92 7.47
N TYR A 88 5.63 2.98 6.66
CA TYR A 88 6.41 2.99 5.42
C TYR A 88 7.94 2.99 5.61
N PRO A 89 8.54 3.66 6.62
CA PRO A 89 9.99 3.63 6.81
C PRO A 89 10.54 2.21 7.01
N GLY A 90 9.84 1.37 7.79
CA GLY A 90 10.22 -0.02 8.02
C GLY A 90 10.12 -0.89 6.78
N ASN A 91 9.11 -0.66 5.96
CA ASN A 91 8.91 -1.34 4.69
C ASN A 91 9.97 -0.97 3.65
N VAL A 92 10.27 0.34 3.52
CA VAL A 92 11.32 0.83 2.62
C VAL A 92 12.68 0.26 3.02
N LYS A 93 13.00 0.25 4.32
CA LYS A 93 14.23 -0.38 4.82
C LYS A 93 14.28 -1.90 4.55
N ALA A 94 13.12 -2.56 4.57
CA ALA A 94 12.99 -3.96 4.21
C ALA A 94 13.03 -4.21 2.69
N GLY A 95 12.98 -3.16 1.87
CA GLY A 95 13.18 -3.22 0.41
C GLY A 95 11.91 -3.06 -0.43
N GLU A 96 10.79 -2.62 0.15
CA GLU A 96 9.61 -2.22 -0.64
C GLU A 96 9.87 -0.87 -1.35
N ASP A 97 9.52 -0.78 -2.64
CA ASP A 97 9.49 0.50 -3.37
C ASP A 97 8.11 1.15 -3.16
N ILE A 98 8.05 2.19 -2.33
CA ILE A 98 6.81 2.90 -2.01
C ILE A 98 6.80 4.26 -2.70
N ARG A 99 5.73 4.55 -3.44
CA ARG A 99 5.47 5.83 -4.09
C ARG A 99 4.19 6.48 -3.60
N ILE A 100 4.20 7.80 -3.52
CA ILE A 100 3.05 8.60 -3.10
C ILE A 100 2.58 9.47 -4.26
N LEU A 101 1.28 9.36 -4.58
CA LEU A 101 0.61 10.25 -5.54
C LEU A 101 -0.36 11.14 -4.77
N ASP A 102 0.05 12.36 -4.44
CA ASP A 102 -0.85 13.35 -3.84
C ASP A 102 -1.66 14.09 -4.92
N ILE A 103 -2.95 13.76 -4.99
CA ILE A 103 -3.87 14.37 -5.96
C ILE A 103 -4.31 15.80 -5.60
N ALA A 104 -3.91 16.31 -4.44
CA ALA A 104 -4.04 17.74 -4.12
C ALA A 104 -2.95 18.58 -4.81
N GLU A 105 -1.78 18.01 -5.06
CA GLU A 105 -0.64 18.69 -5.69
C GLU A 105 -0.58 18.46 -7.20
N LYS A 106 -1.09 17.30 -7.66
CA LYS A 106 -1.00 16.88 -9.05
C LYS A 106 -2.31 16.30 -9.55
N THR A 107 -2.79 16.81 -10.69
CA THR A 107 -3.98 16.25 -11.35
C THR A 107 -3.56 15.17 -12.34
N VAL A 108 -3.95 13.92 -12.08
CA VAL A 108 -3.78 12.80 -12.99
C VAL A 108 -5.16 12.26 -13.36
N ALA A 109 -5.44 12.12 -14.66
CA ALA A 109 -6.70 11.57 -15.14
C ALA A 109 -6.69 10.03 -15.08
N ASP A 110 -7.87 9.40 -15.10
CA ASP A 110 -8.01 7.95 -15.21
C ASP A 110 -7.19 7.16 -14.18
N LEU A 111 -7.41 7.51 -12.91
CA LEU A 111 -6.89 6.77 -11.76
C LEU A 111 -7.91 5.72 -11.30
N PRO A 112 -7.47 4.61 -10.69
CA PRO A 112 -8.36 3.68 -10.02
C PRO A 112 -9.03 4.37 -8.81
N ASP A 113 -10.28 3.99 -8.55
CA ASP A 113 -11.07 4.42 -7.37
C ASP A 113 -11.12 3.35 -6.28
N HIS A 114 -10.26 2.34 -6.38
CA HIS A 114 -10.19 1.22 -5.47
C HIS A 114 -8.79 0.62 -5.43
N ASP A 115 -8.55 -0.06 -4.33
CA ASP A 115 -7.35 -0.83 -4.10
C ASP A 115 -7.30 -2.11 -4.92
N PHE A 116 -6.09 -2.50 -5.31
CA PHE A 116 -5.84 -3.81 -5.90
C PHE A 116 -4.42 -4.30 -5.65
N TRP A 117 -4.25 -5.61 -5.76
CA TRP A 117 -2.95 -6.24 -5.93
C TRP A 117 -2.78 -6.76 -7.35
N LEU A 118 -1.59 -6.60 -7.92
CA LEU A 118 -1.17 -7.19 -9.19
C LEU A 118 0.07 -8.06 -8.93
N PHE A 119 -0.08 -9.37 -9.06
CA PHE A 119 1.00 -10.34 -8.87
C PHE A 119 1.56 -10.83 -10.21
N ASP A 120 2.88 -10.87 -10.31
CA ASP A 120 3.68 -11.35 -11.45
C ASP A 120 3.26 -10.74 -12.79
N ASP A 121 2.73 -9.52 -12.74
CA ASP A 121 2.14 -8.85 -13.89
C ASP A 121 1.00 -9.67 -14.55
N ALA A 122 0.44 -10.69 -13.90
CA ALA A 122 -0.44 -11.68 -14.53
C ALA A 122 -1.78 -11.90 -13.81
N ARG A 123 -1.84 -11.61 -12.51
CA ARG A 123 -3.02 -11.89 -11.67
C ARG A 123 -3.43 -10.63 -10.91
N VAL A 124 -4.66 -10.18 -11.13
CA VAL A 124 -5.22 -9.00 -10.46
C VAL A 124 -6.23 -9.43 -9.42
N TYR A 125 -6.15 -8.80 -8.26
CA TYR A 125 -7.09 -8.96 -7.17
C TYR A 125 -7.60 -7.60 -6.73
N ARG A 126 -8.88 -7.31 -6.99
CA ARG A 126 -9.53 -6.10 -6.49
C ARG A 126 -9.83 -6.27 -5.00
N MET A 127 -9.45 -5.30 -4.19
CA MET A 127 -9.70 -5.34 -2.76
C MET A 127 -11.05 -4.71 -2.45
N HIS A 128 -11.78 -5.34 -1.53
CA HIS A 128 -13.06 -4.84 -1.02
C HIS A 128 -12.95 -4.57 0.47
N TYR A 129 -13.47 -3.42 0.89
CA TYR A 129 -13.46 -2.96 2.29
C TYR A 129 -14.85 -2.52 2.71
N THR A 130 -15.12 -2.50 4.01
CA THR A 130 -16.28 -1.80 4.58
C THR A 130 -16.11 -0.29 4.44
N ASP A 131 -17.19 0.46 4.63
CA ASP A 131 -17.14 1.93 4.72
C ASP A 131 -16.25 2.45 5.86
N THR A 132 -15.89 1.58 6.81
CA THR A 132 -14.99 1.88 7.94
C THR A 132 -13.56 1.38 7.71
N GLY A 133 -13.23 0.89 6.51
CA GLY A 133 -11.88 0.42 6.16
C GLY A 133 -11.57 -1.03 6.55
N GLY A 134 -12.53 -1.81 7.01
CA GLY A 134 -12.34 -3.23 7.37
C GLY A 134 -12.28 -4.11 6.13
N PHE A 135 -11.26 -4.96 6.01
CA PHE A 135 -11.08 -5.81 4.84
C PHE A 135 -12.19 -6.87 4.73
N LEU A 136 -12.86 -6.91 3.57
CA LEU A 136 -13.95 -7.86 3.26
C LEU A 136 -13.49 -9.04 2.40
N GLY A 137 -12.40 -8.86 1.66
CA GLY A 137 -11.85 -9.89 0.79
C GLY A 137 -11.35 -9.35 -0.55
N ALA A 138 -10.63 -10.20 -1.26
CA ALA A 138 -10.00 -9.93 -2.54
C ALA A 138 -10.73 -10.68 -3.66
N GLU A 139 -11.18 -9.95 -4.68
CA GLU A 139 -11.84 -10.50 -5.85
C GLU A 139 -10.82 -10.77 -6.96
N PRO A 140 -10.60 -12.04 -7.37
CA PRO A 140 -9.77 -12.33 -8.54
C PRO A 140 -10.49 -11.84 -9.81
N LEU A 141 -9.79 -11.04 -10.61
CA LEU A 141 -10.31 -10.56 -11.89
C LEU A 141 -9.81 -11.42 -13.05
N GLY A 142 -10.61 -11.51 -14.10
CA GLY A 142 -10.26 -12.26 -15.31
C GLY A 142 -9.16 -11.58 -16.14
N PRO A 143 -8.49 -12.31 -17.05
CA PRO A 143 -7.43 -11.78 -17.91
C PRO A 143 -7.81 -10.53 -18.72
N GLU A 144 -9.10 -10.36 -19.03
CA GLU A 144 -9.63 -9.19 -19.73
C GLU A 144 -9.43 -7.87 -18.97
N ALA A 145 -9.27 -7.91 -17.65
CA ALA A 145 -8.99 -6.74 -16.84
C ALA A 145 -7.51 -6.34 -16.87
N LEU A 146 -6.61 -7.28 -17.15
CA LEU A 146 -5.18 -7.17 -16.84
C LEU A 146 -4.51 -5.95 -17.48
N GLU A 147 -4.80 -5.66 -18.74
CA GLU A 147 -4.22 -4.52 -19.47
C GLU A 147 -4.55 -3.18 -18.80
N ARG A 148 -5.79 -3.01 -18.31
CA ARG A 148 -6.19 -1.78 -17.61
C ARG A 148 -5.44 -1.60 -16.29
N TYR A 149 -5.31 -2.67 -15.50
CA TYR A 149 -4.62 -2.60 -14.20
C TYR A 149 -3.10 -2.41 -14.36
N ARG A 150 -2.50 -2.99 -15.40
CA ARG A 150 -1.11 -2.68 -15.79
C ARG A 150 -0.93 -1.23 -16.17
N THR A 151 -1.86 -0.68 -16.97
CA THR A 151 -1.85 0.73 -17.35
C THR A 151 -1.95 1.63 -16.12
N TRP A 152 -2.85 1.32 -15.18
CA TRP A 152 -2.94 2.05 -13.91
C TRP A 152 -1.65 1.95 -13.09
N ARG A 153 -1.05 0.77 -12.97
CA ARG A 153 0.26 0.59 -12.31
C ARG A 153 1.32 1.49 -12.94
N ASP A 154 1.54 1.36 -14.25
CA ASP A 154 2.64 2.04 -14.94
C ASP A 154 2.47 3.56 -14.87
N ARG A 155 1.25 4.04 -15.10
CA ARG A 155 0.92 5.47 -15.00
C ARG A 155 1.11 6.00 -13.59
N THR A 156 0.63 5.30 -12.58
CA THR A 156 0.76 5.79 -11.20
C THR A 156 2.20 5.78 -10.72
N LEU A 157 3.00 4.79 -11.11
CA LEU A 157 4.44 4.77 -10.84
C LEU A 157 5.20 5.91 -11.53
N GLU A 158 4.83 6.24 -12.77
CA GLU A 158 5.42 7.37 -13.50
C GLU A 158 5.10 8.72 -12.83
N GLU A 159 3.89 8.85 -12.30
CA GLU A 159 3.39 10.13 -11.79
C GLU A 159 3.68 10.35 -10.30
N ALA A 160 3.86 9.29 -9.52
CA ALA A 160 4.05 9.32 -8.07
C ALA A 160 5.50 9.62 -7.67
N ALA A 161 5.67 10.35 -6.57
CA ALA A 161 6.98 10.63 -5.99
C ALA A 161 7.49 9.45 -5.17
N ASP A 162 8.82 9.30 -5.06
CA ASP A 162 9.42 8.40 -4.07
C ASP A 162 8.93 8.77 -2.66
N PHE A 163 8.58 7.79 -1.84
CA PHE A 163 8.08 8.04 -0.49
C PHE A 163 9.06 8.85 0.35
N THR A 164 10.36 8.57 0.28
CA THR A 164 11.37 9.27 1.10
C THR A 164 11.44 10.75 0.73
N ASP A 165 11.43 11.04 -0.58
CA ASP A 165 11.44 12.41 -1.09
C ASP A 165 10.14 13.15 -0.78
N TYR A 166 8.99 12.49 -0.99
CA TYR A 166 7.68 13.04 -0.63
C TYR A 166 7.61 13.37 0.86
N TRP A 167 7.95 12.41 1.72
CA TRP A 167 7.85 12.56 3.17
C TRP A 167 8.79 13.67 3.70
N ALA A 168 10.03 13.73 3.22
CA ALA A 168 10.97 14.78 3.59
C ALA A 168 10.54 16.18 3.10
N GLY A 169 9.83 16.26 1.97
CA GLY A 169 9.27 17.50 1.42
C GLY A 169 8.07 18.04 2.19
N HIS A 170 7.46 17.24 3.07
CA HIS A 170 6.24 17.59 3.79
C HIS A 170 6.39 17.45 5.33
N PRO A 171 7.28 18.23 5.97
CA PRO A 171 7.54 18.14 7.42
C PRO A 171 6.36 18.54 8.30
N GLN A 172 5.28 19.06 7.72
CA GLN A 172 4.05 19.46 8.39
C GLN A 172 3.07 18.31 8.69
N HIS A 173 3.38 17.08 8.26
CA HIS A 173 2.58 15.88 8.56
C HIS A 173 2.85 15.33 9.96
#